data_AF-A0A1G2SMM0-F1
#
_entry.id   AF-A0A1G2SMM0-F1
#
_cell.length_a   1.000
_cell.length_b   1.000
_cell.length_c   1.000
_cell.angle_alpha   90.00
_cell.angle_beta   90.00
_cell.angle_gamma   90.00
#
_symmetry.space_group_name_H-M   'P 1'
#
loop_
_entity.id
_entity.type
_entity.pdbx_description
1 polymer ?
#
loop_
_entity_poly.entity_id
_entity_poly.type
_entity_poly.pdbx_seq_one_letter_code
_entity_poly.pdbx_strand_id
1 'polypeptide(L)'
;MQQIKFSGDLKGLSPKRLVDDKNNDSVENFFLVLGLFYNDLKSLNFQLVQLGNTFEYIHGKEVKATNDFGEYAGLKSHLERMMIGTLSEFFRFINDNQEILKTERFRGVYSTLNRDLKGRWDLIAEIAFTQETKEVNDFAKVLMRVRNNLSFHYYQSGKTLRKGFIEHFLKDGKSTANEKAYFSSGETMEETRFFFCDAASQRAAILEVVGEMSFDEYSKKMKSIIEDLNFVIMRLMKGYIDNLPHKS
;
A
#
# COMPACT_ATOMS: atom_id res chain seq x y z
N MET A 1 -7.65 25.77 8.95
CA MET A 1 -7.98 24.35 8.68
C MET A 1 -9.47 24.25 8.36
N GLN A 2 -9.84 23.77 7.16
CA GLN A 2 -11.22 23.34 6.93
C GLN A 2 -11.52 22.13 7.82
N GLN A 3 -12.67 22.15 8.49
CA GLN A 3 -13.11 21.03 9.32
C GLN A 3 -13.54 19.88 8.42
N ILE A 4 -12.76 18.81 8.35
CA ILE A 4 -13.13 17.60 7.62
C ILE A 4 -14.20 16.87 8.42
N LYS A 5 -15.39 16.70 7.84
CA LYS A 5 -16.46 15.86 8.40
C LYS A 5 -16.54 14.56 7.60
N PHE A 6 -16.39 13.43 8.28
CA PHE A 6 -16.58 12.12 7.67
C PHE A 6 -18.06 11.77 7.65
N SER A 7 -18.53 11.18 6.55
CA SER A 7 -19.91 10.70 6.39
C SER A 7 -20.05 9.22 6.77
N GLY A 8 -21.29 8.82 7.07
CA GLY A 8 -21.65 7.45 7.44
C GLY A 8 -22.25 7.36 8.84
N ASP A 9 -23.00 6.29 9.10
CA ASP A 9 -23.63 6.04 10.39
C ASP A 9 -22.66 5.32 11.33
N LEU A 10 -22.53 5.82 12.56
CA LEU A 10 -21.83 5.11 13.62
C LEU A 10 -22.72 3.97 14.11
N LYS A 11 -22.28 2.72 13.87
CA LYS A 11 -22.94 1.52 14.35
C LYS A 11 -22.09 0.87 15.45
N GLY A 12 -22.74 0.44 16.52
CA GLY A 12 -22.11 -0.26 17.64
C GLY A 12 -22.56 -1.72 17.72
N LEU A 13 -21.68 -2.58 18.21
CA LEU A 13 -21.99 -3.96 18.56
C LEU A 13 -21.20 -4.33 19.82
N SER A 14 -21.72 -5.24 20.66
CA SER A 14 -21.03 -5.68 21.87
C SER A 14 -19.67 -6.33 21.55
N PRO A 15 -18.55 -5.94 22.19
CA PRO A 15 -17.23 -6.51 21.90
C PRO A 15 -17.18 -8.04 21.96
N LYS A 16 -17.95 -8.66 22.87
CA LYS A 16 -18.07 -10.12 23.01
C LYS A 16 -18.66 -10.83 21.79
N ARG A 17 -19.37 -10.09 20.91
CA ARG A 17 -19.83 -10.64 19.63
C ARG A 17 -18.70 -10.74 18.61
N LEU A 18 -17.70 -9.85 18.68
CA LEU A 18 -16.55 -9.86 17.77
C LEU A 18 -15.47 -10.85 18.21
N VAL A 19 -15.18 -10.89 19.52
CA VAL A 19 -14.10 -11.69 20.11
C VAL A 19 -14.58 -12.34 21.40
N ASP A 20 -14.39 -13.64 21.52
CA ASP A 20 -14.56 -14.38 22.79
C ASP A 20 -13.30 -14.23 23.66
N ASP A 21 -13.44 -13.71 24.88
CA ASP A 21 -12.32 -13.52 25.81
C ASP A 21 -11.78 -14.84 26.41
N LYS A 22 -12.53 -15.94 26.25
CA LYS A 22 -12.16 -17.26 26.76
C LYS A 22 -11.64 -18.22 25.69
N ASN A 23 -11.98 -17.97 24.42
CA ASN A 23 -11.63 -18.84 23.31
C ASN A 23 -10.83 -18.07 22.26
N ASN A 24 -9.58 -18.50 22.03
CA ASN A 24 -8.71 -17.91 21.01
C ASN A 24 -9.08 -18.43 19.61
N ASP A 25 -10.17 -17.92 19.05
CA ASP A 25 -10.66 -18.32 17.72
C ASP A 25 -9.82 -17.66 16.62
N SER A 26 -9.22 -18.48 15.75
CA SER A 26 -8.34 -18.03 14.67
C SER A 26 -9.07 -17.20 13.61
N VAL A 27 -10.35 -17.47 13.34
CA VAL A 27 -11.17 -16.71 12.40
C VAL A 27 -11.49 -15.32 12.98
N GLU A 28 -11.79 -15.24 14.27
CA GLU A 28 -11.99 -13.95 14.96
C GLU A 28 -10.74 -13.08 14.87
N ASN A 29 -9.58 -13.65 15.19
CA ASN A 29 -8.28 -12.98 15.06
C ASN A 29 -7.99 -12.56 13.61
N PHE A 30 -8.30 -13.42 12.65
CA PHE A 30 -8.10 -13.12 11.23
C PHE A 30 -8.89 -11.89 10.79
N PHE A 31 -10.17 -11.80 11.14
CA PHE A 31 -11.01 -10.66 10.78
C PHE A 31 -10.63 -9.37 11.54
N LEU A 32 -10.09 -9.45 12.75
CA LEU A 32 -9.50 -8.28 13.42
C LEU A 32 -8.33 -7.70 12.62
N VAL A 33 -7.39 -8.55 12.21
CA VAL A 33 -6.23 -8.13 11.41
C VAL A 33 -6.68 -7.64 10.03
N LEU A 34 -7.67 -8.29 9.41
CA LEU A 34 -8.23 -7.85 8.13
C LEU A 34 -8.85 -6.45 8.24
N GLY A 35 -9.57 -6.16 9.33
CA GLY A 35 -10.10 -4.83 9.60
C GLY A 35 -9.02 -3.76 9.76
N LEU A 36 -7.89 -4.12 10.38
CA LEU A 36 -6.73 -3.22 10.49
C LEU A 36 -6.12 -2.90 9.12
N PHE A 37 -5.89 -3.92 8.27
CA PHE A 37 -5.40 -3.70 6.90
C PHE A 37 -6.29 -2.76 6.09
N TYR A 38 -7.61 -2.91 6.21
CA TYR A 38 -8.55 -1.98 5.57
C TYR A 38 -8.39 -0.54 6.09
N ASN A 39 -8.27 -0.36 7.41
CA ASN A 39 -8.13 0.97 8.00
C ASN A 39 -6.81 1.65 7.59
N ASP A 40 -5.71 0.90 7.55
CA ASP A 40 -4.40 1.40 7.16
C ASP A 40 -4.38 1.82 5.69
N LEU A 41 -4.85 0.95 4.79
CA LEU A 41 -4.94 1.26 3.36
C LEU A 41 -5.91 2.41 3.07
N LYS A 42 -7.05 2.46 3.77
CA LYS A 42 -7.98 3.59 3.69
C LYS A 42 -7.32 4.90 4.11
N SER A 43 -6.57 4.89 5.21
CA SER A 43 -5.90 6.07 5.74
C SER A 43 -4.79 6.57 4.81
N LEU A 44 -3.95 5.66 4.30
CA LEU A 44 -2.92 5.98 3.32
C LEU A 44 -3.53 6.54 2.03
N ASN A 45 -4.60 5.93 1.53
CA ASN A 45 -5.28 6.41 0.32
C ASN A 45 -5.91 7.78 0.54
N PHE A 46 -6.53 8.01 1.70
CA PHE A 46 -7.05 9.31 2.07
C PHE A 46 -5.94 10.38 2.07
N GLN A 47 -4.80 10.10 2.70
CA GLN A 47 -3.66 11.03 2.74
C GLN A 47 -3.12 11.32 1.33
N LEU A 48 -3.01 10.30 0.47
CA LEU A 48 -2.56 10.47 -0.91
C LEU A 48 -3.51 11.37 -1.72
N VAL A 49 -4.83 11.19 -1.55
CA VAL A 49 -5.84 12.05 -2.19
C VAL A 49 -5.76 13.49 -1.66
N GLN A 50 -5.63 13.67 -0.35
CA GLN A 50 -5.49 15.01 0.24
C GLN A 50 -4.23 15.72 -0.26
N LEU A 51 -3.10 14.99 -0.38
CA LEU A 51 -1.86 15.52 -0.93
C LEU A 51 -2.05 15.99 -2.38
N GLY A 52 -2.72 15.18 -3.21
CA GLY A 52 -3.04 15.53 -4.60
C GLY A 52 -3.92 16.78 -4.72
N ASN A 53 -4.98 16.88 -3.91
CA ASN A 53 -5.89 18.02 -3.91
C ASN A 53 -5.23 19.32 -3.40
N THR A 54 -4.29 19.19 -2.45
CA THR A 54 -3.57 20.35 -1.90
C THR A 54 -2.57 20.91 -2.92
N PHE A 55 -2.04 20.04 -3.79
CA PHE A 55 -0.98 20.38 -4.75
C PHE A 55 -1.49 20.55 -6.19
N GLU A 56 -2.76 20.89 -6.39
CA GLU A 56 -3.43 21.04 -7.71
C GLU A 56 -2.82 22.10 -8.68
N TYR A 57 -1.58 22.55 -8.47
CA TYR A 57 -0.95 23.63 -9.23
C TYR A 57 0.29 23.24 -10.06
N ILE A 58 0.30 22.13 -10.81
CA ILE A 58 1.27 21.95 -11.93
C ILE A 58 0.68 21.09 -13.07
N HIS A 59 -0.52 21.40 -13.58
CA HIS A 59 -0.92 20.90 -14.90
C HIS A 59 -0.62 21.97 -15.95
N GLY A 60 0.36 21.72 -16.82
CA GLY A 60 0.66 22.55 -17.99
C GLY A 60 1.75 23.62 -17.84
N LYS A 61 2.45 23.69 -16.70
CA LYS A 61 3.64 24.56 -16.53
C LYS A 61 4.90 23.69 -16.41
N GLU A 62 6.01 24.21 -16.92
CA GLU A 62 7.33 23.59 -16.79
C GLU A 62 7.62 23.26 -15.31
N VAL A 63 7.96 21.99 -15.04
CA VAL A 63 8.27 21.51 -13.69
C VAL A 63 9.60 22.13 -13.25
N LYS A 64 9.53 23.17 -12.41
CA LYS A 64 10.70 23.79 -11.80
C LYS A 64 11.11 23.02 -10.55
N ALA A 65 12.41 22.92 -10.32
CA ALA A 65 12.94 22.43 -9.05
C ALA A 65 12.69 23.48 -7.96
N THR A 66 11.57 23.35 -7.25
CA THR A 66 11.18 24.19 -6.10
C THR A 66 11.07 23.35 -4.84
N ASN A 67 11.10 24.01 -3.68
CA ASN A 67 10.88 23.36 -2.39
C ASN A 67 9.51 22.65 -2.37
N ASP A 68 8.44 23.37 -2.70
CA ASP A 68 7.07 22.84 -2.72
C ASP A 68 6.93 21.57 -3.59
N PHE A 69 7.55 21.56 -4.78
CA PHE A 69 7.52 20.38 -5.64
C PHE A 69 8.31 19.21 -5.06
N GLY A 70 9.47 19.49 -4.46
CA GLY A 70 10.27 18.49 -3.76
C GLY A 70 9.52 17.87 -2.58
N GLU A 71 8.83 18.69 -1.79
CA GLU A 71 8.00 18.23 -0.66
C GLU A 71 6.86 17.35 -1.13
N TYR A 72 6.10 17.82 -2.12
CA TYR A 72 5.00 17.05 -2.70
C TYR A 72 5.48 15.70 -3.26
N ALA A 73 6.53 15.71 -4.08
CA ALA A 73 7.06 14.49 -4.69
C ALA A 73 7.58 13.51 -3.64
N GLY A 74 8.29 14.02 -2.63
CA GLY A 74 8.82 13.22 -1.52
C GLY A 74 7.71 12.61 -0.66
N LEU A 75 6.69 13.40 -0.28
CA LEU A 75 5.53 12.91 0.48
C LEU A 75 4.74 11.86 -0.32
N LYS A 76 4.50 12.12 -1.61
CA LYS A 76 3.81 11.18 -2.51
C LYS A 76 4.56 9.85 -2.58
N SER A 77 5.87 9.90 -2.84
CA SER A 77 6.70 8.70 -2.92
C SER A 77 6.74 7.94 -1.59
N HIS A 78 6.80 8.64 -0.46
CA HIS A 78 6.73 8.02 0.86
C HIS A 78 5.40 7.29 1.09
N LEU A 79 4.26 7.93 0.78
CA LEU A 79 2.93 7.31 0.91
C LEU A 79 2.79 6.07 0.02
N GLU A 80 3.25 6.13 -1.23
CA GLU A 80 3.25 4.99 -2.15
C GLU A 80 4.09 3.83 -1.61
N ARG A 81 5.29 4.12 -1.07
CA ARG A 81 6.12 3.12 -0.40
C ARG A 81 5.42 2.49 0.81
N MET A 82 4.71 3.29 1.61
CA MET A 82 3.96 2.78 2.74
C MET A 82 2.83 1.85 2.30
N MET A 83 2.07 2.22 1.25
CA MET A 83 1.03 1.36 0.69
C MET A 83 1.57 0.02 0.19
N ILE A 84 2.72 0.05 -0.51
CA ILE A 84 3.44 -1.15 -0.96
C ILE A 84 3.86 -2.01 0.24
N GLY A 85 4.40 -1.40 1.30
CA GLY A 85 4.74 -2.09 2.54
C GLY A 85 3.53 -2.77 3.18
N THR A 86 2.41 -2.06 3.28
CA THR A 86 1.16 -2.61 3.80
C THR A 86 0.66 -3.80 2.96
N LEU A 87 0.73 -3.71 1.63
CA LEU A 87 0.37 -4.83 0.74
C LEU A 87 1.30 -6.04 0.92
N SER A 88 2.59 -5.81 1.08
CA SER A 88 3.56 -6.86 1.37
C SER A 88 3.19 -7.65 2.63
N GLU A 89 2.92 -6.92 3.72
CA GLU A 89 2.50 -7.53 4.98
C GLU A 89 1.15 -8.23 4.85
N PHE A 90 0.23 -7.67 4.07
CA PHE A 90 -1.05 -8.30 3.77
C PHE A 90 -0.87 -9.64 3.05
N PHE A 91 -0.07 -9.69 1.98
CA PHE A 91 0.15 -10.94 1.25
C PHE A 91 0.85 -11.99 2.11
N ARG A 92 1.80 -11.58 2.96
CA ARG A 92 2.41 -12.48 3.95
C ARG A 92 1.35 -13.01 4.92
N PHE A 93 0.52 -12.13 5.47
CA PHE A 93 -0.55 -12.51 6.39
C PHE A 93 -1.53 -13.51 5.76
N ILE A 94 -1.96 -13.29 4.52
CA ILE A 94 -2.83 -14.23 3.80
C ILE A 94 -2.12 -15.58 3.59
N ASN A 95 -0.85 -15.56 3.21
CA ASN A 95 -0.07 -16.78 3.03
C ASN A 95 0.09 -17.57 4.34
N ASP A 96 0.35 -16.90 5.47
CA ASP A 96 0.54 -17.54 6.77
C ASP A 96 -0.79 -18.08 7.35
N ASN A 97 -1.93 -17.66 6.81
CA ASN A 97 -3.27 -18.01 7.30
C ASN A 97 -4.11 -18.81 6.27
N GLN A 98 -3.46 -19.54 5.36
CA GLN A 98 -4.14 -20.37 4.34
C GLN A 98 -5.22 -21.31 4.92
N GLU A 99 -4.96 -21.92 6.06
CA GLU A 99 -5.90 -22.85 6.70
C GLU A 99 -7.20 -22.18 7.15
N ILE A 100 -7.14 -20.90 7.56
CA ILE A 100 -8.32 -20.13 7.96
C ILE A 100 -9.27 -19.97 6.77
N LEU A 101 -8.74 -19.78 5.57
CA LEU A 101 -9.51 -19.61 4.34
C LEU A 101 -10.27 -20.88 3.94
N LYS A 102 -9.85 -22.04 4.46
CA LYS A 102 -10.50 -23.35 4.23
C LYS A 102 -11.62 -23.63 5.23
N THR A 103 -11.72 -22.88 6.32
CA THR A 103 -12.73 -23.09 7.37
C THR A 103 -14.15 -22.82 6.87
N GLU A 104 -15.13 -23.54 7.41
CA GLU A 104 -16.55 -23.32 7.09
C GLU A 104 -17.00 -21.89 7.45
N ARG A 105 -16.51 -21.35 8.57
CA ARG A 105 -16.83 -19.99 9.02
C ARG A 105 -16.35 -18.95 8.02
N PHE A 106 -15.11 -19.03 7.55
CA PHE A 106 -14.63 -18.12 6.51
C PHE A 106 -15.38 -18.32 5.18
N ARG A 107 -15.59 -19.57 4.75
CA ARG A 107 -16.34 -19.87 3.51
C ARG A 107 -17.77 -19.33 3.55
N GLY A 108 -18.41 -19.37 4.71
CA GLY A 108 -19.72 -18.76 4.94
C GLY A 108 -19.69 -17.26 4.65
N VAL A 109 -18.69 -16.54 5.18
CA VAL A 109 -18.50 -15.11 4.88
C VAL A 109 -18.16 -14.87 3.41
N TYR A 110 -17.21 -15.61 2.85
CA TYR A 110 -16.82 -15.51 1.44
C TYR A 110 -18.01 -15.73 0.49
N SER A 111 -18.95 -16.61 0.85
CA SER A 111 -20.14 -16.88 0.06
C SER A 111 -21.01 -15.63 -0.17
N THR A 112 -20.96 -14.65 0.74
CA THR A 112 -21.70 -13.37 0.67
C THR A 112 -21.16 -12.41 -0.39
N LEU A 113 -19.95 -12.67 -0.92
CA LEU A 113 -19.39 -11.90 -2.02
C LEU A 113 -20.13 -12.24 -3.33
N ASN A 114 -20.32 -11.22 -4.18
CA ASN A 114 -20.80 -11.44 -5.54
C ASN A 114 -19.68 -12.05 -6.42
N ARG A 115 -20.02 -12.48 -7.64
CA ARG A 115 -19.08 -13.17 -8.55
C ARG A 115 -17.83 -12.34 -8.86
N ASP A 116 -17.98 -11.04 -9.08
CA ASP A 116 -16.86 -10.13 -9.39
C ASP A 116 -15.89 -10.04 -8.20
N LEU A 117 -16.42 -9.83 -6.99
CA LEU A 117 -15.60 -9.73 -5.78
C LEU A 117 -14.92 -11.04 -5.38
N LYS A 118 -15.57 -12.17 -5.67
CA LYS A 118 -14.95 -13.50 -5.54
C LYS A 118 -13.73 -13.59 -6.45
N GLY A 119 -13.88 -13.26 -7.74
CA GLY A 119 -12.76 -13.26 -8.69
C GLY A 119 -11.60 -12.34 -8.26
N ARG A 120 -11.90 -11.16 -7.73
CA ARG A 120 -10.87 -10.24 -7.18
C ARG A 120 -10.18 -10.82 -5.95
N TRP A 121 -10.94 -11.39 -5.01
CA TRP A 121 -10.36 -12.05 -3.83
C TRP A 121 -9.47 -13.23 -4.23
N ASP A 122 -9.94 -14.06 -5.16
CA ASP A 122 -9.22 -15.25 -5.60
C ASP A 122 -7.91 -14.88 -6.26
N LEU A 123 -7.89 -13.82 -7.09
CA LEU A 123 -6.66 -13.26 -7.66
C LEU A 123 -5.70 -12.75 -6.57
N ILE A 124 -6.20 -12.02 -5.58
CA ILE A 124 -5.40 -11.51 -4.45
C ILE A 124 -4.79 -12.67 -3.65
N ALA A 125 -5.59 -13.71 -3.37
CA ALA A 125 -5.16 -14.90 -2.65
C ALA A 125 -4.12 -15.69 -3.48
N GLU A 126 -4.35 -15.84 -4.78
CA GLU A 126 -3.40 -16.47 -5.70
C GLU A 126 -2.04 -15.76 -5.64
N ILE A 127 -2.01 -14.42 -5.73
CA ILE A 127 -0.79 -13.60 -5.61
C ILE A 127 -0.09 -13.85 -4.27
N ALA A 128 -0.85 -13.96 -3.17
CA ALA A 128 -0.30 -14.23 -1.86
C ALA A 128 0.40 -15.61 -1.79
N PHE A 129 -0.20 -16.63 -2.41
CA PHE A 129 0.28 -18.01 -2.42
C PHE A 129 1.36 -18.28 -3.48
N THR A 130 1.49 -17.43 -4.50
CA THR A 130 2.48 -17.65 -5.58
C THR A 130 3.94 -17.54 -5.10
N GLN A 131 4.18 -17.29 -3.82
CA GLN A 131 5.49 -17.46 -3.19
C GLN A 131 6.07 -18.88 -3.37
N GLU A 132 5.23 -19.87 -3.71
CA GLU A 132 5.64 -21.29 -3.84
C GLU A 132 5.64 -21.85 -5.28
N THR A 133 5.09 -21.16 -6.28
CA THR A 133 4.94 -21.72 -7.65
C THR A 133 5.77 -20.98 -8.71
N LYS A 134 6.33 -21.74 -9.66
CA LYS A 134 7.26 -21.23 -10.70
C LYS A 134 6.59 -20.43 -11.84
N GLU A 135 5.26 -20.47 -11.93
CA GLU A 135 4.50 -19.74 -12.94
C GLU A 135 3.77 -18.57 -12.28
N VAL A 136 4.47 -17.43 -12.18
CA VAL A 136 3.94 -16.20 -11.60
C VAL A 136 3.67 -15.21 -12.74
N ASN A 137 2.51 -14.57 -12.75
CA ASN A 137 2.27 -13.45 -13.67
C ASN A 137 3.27 -12.31 -13.41
N ASP A 138 3.62 -11.53 -14.43
CA ASP A 138 4.74 -10.58 -14.31
C ASP A 138 4.48 -9.49 -13.26
N PHE A 139 3.21 -9.19 -12.96
CA PHE A 139 2.86 -8.23 -11.93
C PHE A 139 3.10 -8.76 -10.51
N ALA A 140 2.78 -10.02 -10.23
CA ALA A 140 3.08 -10.65 -8.94
C ALA A 140 4.60 -10.81 -8.72
N LYS A 141 5.39 -11.07 -9.78
CA LYS A 141 6.87 -11.02 -9.70
C LYS A 141 7.39 -9.64 -9.35
N VAL A 142 6.79 -8.59 -9.93
CA VAL A 142 7.15 -7.20 -9.63
C VAL A 142 6.76 -6.86 -8.18
N LEU A 143 5.54 -7.22 -7.74
CA LEU A 143 5.10 -7.03 -6.35
C LEU A 143 6.03 -7.72 -5.35
N MET A 144 6.46 -8.95 -5.62
CA MET A 144 7.41 -9.68 -4.78
C MET A 144 8.79 -9.00 -4.71
N ARG A 145 9.33 -8.52 -5.84
CA ARG A 145 10.61 -7.78 -5.85
C ARG A 145 10.51 -6.47 -5.10
N VAL A 146 9.44 -5.72 -5.35
CA VAL A 146 9.17 -4.45 -4.70
C VAL A 146 9.01 -4.66 -3.18
N ARG A 147 8.25 -5.67 -2.75
CA ARG A 147 8.13 -6.11 -1.35
C ARG A 147 9.49 -6.32 -0.70
N ASN A 148 10.35 -7.10 -1.37
CA ASN A 148 11.64 -7.47 -0.81
C ASN A 148 12.61 -6.27 -0.73
N ASN A 149 12.49 -5.29 -1.63
CA ASN A 149 13.52 -4.26 -1.84
C ASN A 149 13.13 -2.81 -1.47
N LEU A 150 11.84 -2.47 -1.38
CA LEU A 150 11.40 -1.07 -1.39
C LEU A 150 10.59 -0.61 -0.17
N SER A 151 9.93 -1.54 0.53
CA SER A 151 9.04 -1.19 1.64
C SER A 151 9.82 -0.63 2.84
N PHE A 152 10.95 -1.24 3.20
CA PHE A 152 11.75 -0.86 4.38
C PHE A 152 13.25 -0.82 4.06
N HIS A 153 13.69 0.25 3.38
CA HIS A 153 15.09 0.47 3.00
C HIS A 153 16.10 0.57 4.16
N TYR A 154 15.62 0.69 5.40
CA TYR A 154 16.49 0.82 6.58
C TYR A 154 17.24 -0.48 6.93
N TYR A 155 16.70 -1.63 6.53
CA TYR A 155 17.31 -2.95 6.77
C TYR A 155 18.04 -3.51 5.55
N GLN A 156 17.81 -2.92 4.37
CA GLN A 156 18.59 -3.25 3.19
C GLN A 156 19.91 -2.47 3.21
N SER A 157 21.03 -3.17 3.02
CA SER A 157 22.36 -2.55 2.96
C SER A 157 22.32 -1.33 2.03
N GLY A 158 22.97 -0.22 2.39
CA GLY A 158 22.95 1.05 1.64
C GLY A 158 23.35 0.96 0.15
N LYS A 159 23.70 -0.22 -0.36
CA LYS A 159 23.93 -0.55 -1.77
C LYS A 159 22.74 -0.20 -2.67
N THR A 160 21.51 -0.54 -2.31
CA THR A 160 20.33 -0.30 -3.16
C THR A 160 20.05 1.21 -3.32
N LEU A 161 20.04 1.96 -2.21
CA LEU A 161 19.91 3.41 -2.22
C LEU A 161 21.07 4.09 -2.94
N ARG A 162 22.31 3.64 -2.71
CA ARG A 162 23.49 4.16 -3.42
C ARG A 162 23.38 3.92 -4.92
N LYS A 163 22.89 2.75 -5.36
CA LYS A 163 22.64 2.47 -6.78
C LYS A 163 21.61 3.44 -7.34
N GLY A 164 20.47 3.63 -6.67
CA GLY A 164 19.46 4.61 -7.07
C GLY A 164 20.02 6.03 -7.20
N PHE A 165 20.83 6.46 -6.24
CA PHE A 165 21.51 7.76 -6.30
C PHE A 165 22.45 7.88 -7.52
N ILE A 166 23.30 6.87 -7.75
CA ILE A 166 24.25 6.88 -8.87
C ILE A 166 23.51 6.90 -10.21
N GLU A 167 22.49 6.06 -10.38
CA GLU A 167 21.70 6.03 -11.61
C GLU A 167 21.04 7.40 -11.84
N HIS A 168 20.33 7.95 -10.86
CA HIS A 168 19.60 9.22 -11.00
C HIS A 168 20.53 10.42 -11.25
N PHE A 169 21.53 10.60 -10.39
CA PHE A 169 22.34 11.83 -10.37
C PHE A 169 23.62 11.73 -11.21
N LEU A 170 24.08 10.55 -11.63
CA LEU A 170 25.36 10.43 -12.35
C LEU A 170 25.24 9.78 -13.73
N LYS A 171 24.20 9.00 -14.02
CA LYS A 171 24.07 8.25 -15.28
C LYS A 171 22.88 8.65 -16.14
N ASP A 172 21.72 8.92 -15.53
CA ASP A 172 20.54 9.35 -16.27
C ASP A 172 20.78 10.67 -17.01
N GLY A 173 20.05 10.86 -18.12
CA GLY A 173 20.06 12.12 -18.87
C GLY A 173 19.75 13.30 -17.96
N LYS A 174 20.47 14.41 -18.14
CA LYS A 174 20.36 15.58 -17.27
C LYS A 174 19.07 16.36 -17.48
N SER A 175 18.48 16.75 -16.36
CA SER A 175 17.24 17.52 -16.23
C SER A 175 17.29 18.35 -14.95
N THR A 176 16.33 19.26 -14.77
CA THR A 176 16.17 20.02 -13.52
C THR A 176 16.00 19.14 -12.28
N ALA A 177 15.57 17.88 -12.44
CA ALA A 177 15.37 16.95 -11.33
C ALA A 177 16.66 16.22 -10.87
N ASN A 178 17.74 16.25 -11.65
CA ASN A 178 18.96 15.47 -11.38
C ASN A 178 20.28 16.17 -11.75
N GLU A 179 20.23 17.45 -12.12
CA GLU A 179 21.44 18.27 -12.30
C GLU A 179 22.14 18.58 -10.98
N LYS A 180 21.40 18.63 -9.86
CA LYS A 180 21.89 18.92 -8.51
C LYS A 180 21.21 18.04 -7.48
N ALA A 181 21.92 17.73 -6.39
CA ALA A 181 21.35 17.08 -5.21
C ALA A 181 20.71 18.14 -4.30
N TYR A 182 19.41 18.38 -4.47
CA TYR A 182 18.68 19.42 -3.72
C TYR A 182 18.39 19.00 -2.28
N PHE A 183 18.38 19.99 -1.38
CA PHE A 183 17.89 19.89 -0.01
C PHE A 183 17.37 21.26 0.45
N SER A 184 16.49 21.27 1.45
CA SER A 184 16.11 22.46 2.22
C SER A 184 16.67 22.33 3.63
N SER A 185 17.26 23.42 4.15
CA SER A 185 17.89 23.47 5.48
C SER A 185 17.30 24.63 6.29
N GLY A 186 16.16 24.39 6.92
CA GLY A 186 15.55 25.33 7.87
C GLY A 186 15.88 24.99 9.32
N GLU A 187 15.23 25.69 10.26
CA GLU A 187 15.43 25.48 11.69
C GLU A 187 14.42 24.47 12.27
N THR A 188 13.39 24.14 11.50
CA THR A 188 12.31 23.22 11.90
C THR A 188 12.23 21.99 11.00
N MET A 189 11.49 20.95 11.46
CA MET A 189 11.18 19.77 10.65
C MET A 189 10.34 20.11 9.41
N GLU A 190 9.49 21.13 9.48
CA GLU A 190 8.64 21.58 8.37
C GLU A 190 9.48 22.22 7.25
N GLU A 191 10.56 22.91 7.62
CA GLU A 191 11.40 23.64 6.67
C GLU A 191 12.59 22.82 6.14
N THR A 192 12.81 21.61 6.67
CA THR A 192 13.99 20.79 6.40
C THR A 192 13.64 19.50 5.69
N ARG A 193 14.25 19.30 4.50
CA ARG A 193 14.10 18.05 3.75
C ARG A 193 15.27 17.75 2.85
N PHE A 194 15.65 16.48 2.82
CA PHE A 194 16.74 15.96 2.01
C PHE A 194 16.19 15.36 0.71
N PHE A 195 15.79 16.20 -0.25
CA PHE A 195 15.15 15.75 -1.50
C PHE A 195 16.00 14.75 -2.30
N PHE A 196 17.33 14.84 -2.22
CA PHE A 196 18.23 13.88 -2.86
C PHE A 196 18.09 12.44 -2.32
N CYS A 197 17.69 12.27 -1.06
CA CYS A 197 17.39 10.95 -0.48
C CYS A 197 16.11 10.37 -1.08
N ASP A 198 15.08 11.20 -1.23
CA ASP A 198 13.80 10.80 -1.84
C ASP A 198 14.02 10.39 -3.29
N ALA A 199 14.76 11.19 -4.07
CA ALA A 199 15.10 10.89 -5.45
C ALA A 199 15.87 9.57 -5.59
N ALA A 200 16.84 9.31 -4.71
CA ALA A 200 17.59 8.05 -4.69
C ALA A 200 16.68 6.84 -4.39
N SER A 201 15.77 6.98 -3.43
CA SER A 201 14.79 5.92 -3.09
C SER A 201 13.81 5.68 -4.24
N GLN A 202 13.28 6.72 -4.86
CA GLN A 202 12.38 6.61 -5.99
C GLN A 202 13.06 5.97 -7.19
N ARG A 203 14.30 6.37 -7.52
CA ARG A 203 15.04 5.74 -8.61
C ARG A 203 15.35 4.28 -8.32
N ALA A 204 15.73 3.95 -7.08
CA ALA A 204 15.91 2.57 -6.67
C ALA A 204 14.62 1.75 -6.90
N ALA A 205 13.45 2.30 -6.57
CA ALA A 205 12.17 1.66 -6.85
C ALA A 205 11.94 1.41 -8.34
N ILE A 206 12.22 2.41 -9.18
CA ILE A 206 12.09 2.28 -10.63
C ILE A 206 13.01 1.16 -11.17
N LEU A 207 14.25 1.07 -10.69
CA LEU A 207 15.22 0.07 -11.16
C LEU A 207 14.81 -1.38 -10.85
N GLU A 208 13.99 -1.61 -9.82
CA GLU A 208 13.46 -2.93 -9.48
C GLU A 208 12.28 -3.36 -10.37
N VAL A 209 11.60 -2.38 -10.97
CA VAL A 209 10.44 -2.58 -11.84
C VAL A 209 10.84 -2.61 -13.33
N VAL A 210 11.81 -1.77 -13.70
CA VAL A 210 12.29 -1.62 -15.08
C VAL A 210 12.94 -2.94 -15.53
N GLY A 211 12.39 -3.50 -16.61
CA GLY A 211 12.75 -4.82 -17.14
C GLY A 211 11.52 -5.71 -17.36
N GLU A 212 10.46 -5.48 -16.59
CA GLU A 212 9.18 -6.20 -16.73
C GLU A 212 8.06 -5.30 -17.25
N MET A 213 8.00 -4.06 -16.76
CA MET A 213 6.97 -3.09 -17.14
C MET A 213 7.46 -1.65 -16.93
N SER A 214 6.69 -0.70 -17.47
CA SER A 214 6.94 0.72 -17.19
C SER A 214 6.54 1.07 -15.76
N PHE A 215 7.16 2.12 -15.18
CA PHE A 215 6.82 2.57 -13.83
C PHE A 215 5.40 3.15 -13.74
N ASP A 216 4.89 3.76 -14.81
CA ASP A 216 3.50 4.23 -14.89
C ASP A 216 2.51 3.07 -14.88
N GLU A 217 2.77 2.03 -15.67
CA GLU A 217 1.97 0.80 -15.67
C GLU A 217 1.97 0.14 -14.29
N TYR A 218 3.15 0.01 -13.67
CA TYR A 218 3.29 -0.50 -12.31
C TYR A 218 2.46 0.32 -11.31
N SER A 219 2.54 1.65 -11.37
CA SER A 219 1.79 2.54 -10.48
C SER A 219 0.29 2.39 -10.65
N LYS A 220 -0.20 2.25 -11.90
CA LYS A 220 -1.61 2.01 -12.21
C LYS A 220 -2.09 0.66 -11.67
N LYS A 221 -1.33 -0.41 -11.91
CA LYS A 221 -1.68 -1.75 -11.42
C LYS A 221 -1.65 -1.80 -9.89
N MET A 222 -0.68 -1.14 -9.26
CA MET A 222 -0.59 -1.01 -7.80
C MET A 222 -1.84 -0.36 -7.22
N LYS A 223 -2.22 0.79 -7.76
CA LYS A 223 -3.43 1.52 -7.35
C LYS A 223 -4.68 0.64 -7.52
N SER A 224 -4.81 -0.06 -8.65
CA SER A 224 -5.92 -0.98 -8.90
C SER A 224 -6.01 -2.08 -7.85
N ILE A 225 -4.88 -2.72 -7.49
CA ILE A 225 -4.87 -3.75 -6.44
C ILE A 225 -5.27 -3.17 -5.08
N ILE A 226 -4.78 -1.99 -4.72
CA ILE A 226 -5.12 -1.36 -3.43
C ILE A 226 -6.62 -1.06 -3.36
N GLU A 227 -7.19 -0.56 -4.45
CA GLU A 227 -8.63 -0.28 -4.56
C GLU A 227 -9.46 -1.57 -4.47
N ASP A 228 -9.08 -2.60 -5.23
CA ASP A 228 -9.73 -3.91 -5.20
C ASP A 228 -9.65 -4.55 -3.81
N LEU A 229 -8.47 -4.54 -3.20
CA LEU A 229 -8.24 -5.09 -1.88
C LEU A 229 -9.08 -4.37 -0.82
N ASN A 230 -9.07 -3.04 -0.81
CA ASN A 230 -9.89 -2.25 0.12
C ASN A 230 -11.37 -2.59 -0.02
N PHE A 231 -11.87 -2.71 -1.25
CA PHE A 231 -13.28 -2.97 -1.48
C PHE A 231 -13.66 -4.41 -1.10
N VAL A 232 -12.83 -5.39 -1.44
CA VAL A 232 -13.03 -6.80 -1.08
C VAL A 232 -12.98 -6.99 0.44
N ILE A 233 -11.98 -6.44 1.12
CA ILE A 233 -11.90 -6.50 2.59
C ILE A 233 -13.14 -5.85 3.20
N MET A 234 -13.54 -4.66 2.76
CA MET A 234 -14.74 -4.00 3.28
C MET A 234 -15.96 -4.92 3.20
N ARG A 235 -16.13 -5.64 2.08
CA ARG A 235 -17.25 -6.54 1.87
C ARG A 235 -17.15 -7.81 2.71
N LEU A 236 -15.96 -8.39 2.85
CA LEU A 236 -15.69 -9.50 3.76
C LEU A 236 -15.96 -9.12 5.22
N MET A 237 -15.50 -7.95 5.67
CA MET A 237 -15.75 -7.44 7.02
C MET A 237 -17.24 -7.23 7.30
N LYS A 238 -17.98 -6.65 6.35
CA LYS A 238 -19.44 -6.50 6.46
C LYS A 238 -20.12 -7.87 6.55
N GLY A 239 -19.77 -8.79 5.64
CA GLY A 239 -20.29 -10.15 5.66
C GLY A 239 -19.95 -10.90 6.94
N TYR A 240 -18.77 -10.67 7.53
CA TYR A 240 -18.39 -11.26 8.80
C TYR A 240 -19.26 -10.75 9.94
N ILE A 241 -19.41 -9.42 10.07
CA ILE A 241 -20.24 -8.78 11.09
C ILE A 241 -21.69 -9.23 10.99
N ASP A 242 -22.24 -9.30 9.77
CA ASP A 242 -23.63 -9.69 9.52
C ASP A 242 -23.88 -11.18 9.83
N ASN A 243 -22.86 -12.03 9.69
CA ASN A 243 -22.92 -13.46 10.01
C ASN A 243 -22.44 -13.82 11.43
N LEU A 244 -22.14 -12.83 12.28
CA LEU A 244 -21.76 -13.11 13.67
C LEU A 244 -22.93 -13.78 14.40
N PRO A 245 -22.71 -14.94 15.06
CA PRO A 245 -23.76 -15.57 15.84
C PRO A 245 -24.29 -14.61 16.90
N HIS A 246 -25.59 -14.69 17.19
CA HIS A 246 -26.18 -14.01 18.33
C HIS A 246 -25.66 -14.68 19.62
N LYS A 247 -24.47 -14.29 20.07
CA LYS A 247 -23.93 -14.65 21.39
C LYS A 247 -24.76 -13.87 22.42
N SER A 248 -25.57 -14.60 23.20
CA SER A 248 -26.38 -14.11 24.33
C SER A 248 -25.51 -13.69 25.50
#